data_AF-A0A3R9ABU0-F1
#
_entry.id   AF-A0A3R9ABU0-F1
#
_cell.length_a   1.000
_cell.length_b   1.000
_cell.length_c   1.000
_cell.angle_alpha   90.00
_cell.angle_beta   90.00
_cell.angle_gamma   90.00
#
_symmetry.space_group_name_H-M   'P 1'
#
loop_
_entity.id
_entity.type
_entity.pdbx_description
1 polymer ?
#
loop_
_entity_poly.entity_id
_entity_poly.type
_entity_poly.pdbx_seq_one_letter_code
_entity_poly.pdbx_strand_id
1 'polypeptide(L)'
;MSEKYVVTWDMLQIHARKLAQRLLPVEQWKGIIAVSRGGLVPASLLARELCIRYVDTVCISSYDHDNQREMHVLKRAEGDGEGFIVIDDLVDTGGTAQAIRDMYPKARFVTIFAKPAGRPLVDDYVVDIPQNTWIEQPWDMGVVYIPPIVKG
;
A
#
# COMPACT_ATOMS: atom_id res chain seq x y z
N MET A 1 18.73 -1.67 -17.68
CA MET A 1 18.89 -1.70 -16.21
C MET A 1 17.57 -1.22 -15.63
N SER A 2 16.94 -1.96 -14.72
CA SER A 2 15.75 -1.44 -14.04
C SER A 2 16.17 -0.24 -13.21
N GLU A 3 15.58 0.93 -13.49
CA GLU A 3 15.78 2.09 -12.63
C GLU A 3 15.19 1.79 -11.25
N LYS A 4 15.99 2.07 -10.22
CA LYS A 4 15.57 1.93 -8.83
C LYS A 4 14.92 3.23 -8.39
N TYR A 5 13.68 3.16 -7.92
CA TYR A 5 12.98 4.30 -7.34
C TYR A 5 13.02 4.18 -5.81
N VAL A 6 13.90 4.96 -5.19
CA VAL A 6 14.14 4.94 -3.74
C VAL A 6 13.14 5.86 -3.05
N VAL A 7 12.37 5.34 -2.10
CA VAL A 7 11.39 6.11 -1.33
C VAL A 7 11.91 6.35 0.08
N THR A 8 12.05 7.62 0.49
CA THR A 8 12.38 7.98 1.88
C THR A 8 11.13 8.08 2.75
N TRP A 9 11.30 8.03 4.07
CA TRP A 9 10.22 8.22 5.03
C TRP A 9 9.46 9.54 4.81
N ASP A 10 10.18 10.63 4.54
CA ASP A 10 9.58 11.94 4.29
C ASP A 10 8.73 11.94 3.02
N MET A 11 9.22 11.34 1.92
CA MET A 11 8.45 11.26 0.67
C MET A 11 7.17 10.44 0.87
N LEU A 12 7.26 9.29 1.54
CA LEU A 12 6.09 8.47 1.86
C LEU A 12 5.05 9.26 2.66
N GLN A 13 5.47 10.01 3.68
CA GLN A 13 4.56 10.82 4.51
C GLN A 13 3.94 11.97 3.72
N ILE A 14 4.70 12.64 2.84
CA ILE A 14 4.16 13.68 1.94
C ILE A 14 3.06 13.09 1.06
N HIS A 15 3.28 11.92 0.47
CA HIS A 15 2.28 11.27 -0.38
C HIS A 15 1.06 10.81 0.42
N ALA A 16 1.25 10.21 1.59
CA ALA A 16 0.14 9.81 2.47
C ALA A 16 -0.74 10.99 2.88
N ARG A 17 -0.16 12.17 3.16
CA ARG A 17 -0.92 13.39 3.45
C ARG A 17 -1.72 13.89 2.25
N LYS A 18 -1.16 13.81 1.04
CA LYS A 18 -1.91 14.15 -0.20
C LYS A 18 -3.10 13.21 -0.40
N LEU A 19 -2.93 11.92 -0.11
CA LEU A 19 -4.02 10.95 -0.16
C LEU A 19 -5.09 11.25 0.90
N ALA A 20 -4.69 11.54 2.14
CA ALA A 20 -5.60 11.90 3.22
C ALA A 20 -6.49 13.10 2.86
N GLN A 21 -5.95 14.12 2.20
CA GLN A 21 -6.73 15.28 1.74
C GLN A 21 -7.89 14.89 0.79
N ARG A 22 -7.68 13.89 -0.08
CA ARG A 22 -8.70 13.40 -1.03
C ARG A 22 -9.76 12.50 -0.37
N LEU A 23 -9.50 12.06 0.86
CA LEU A 23 -10.40 11.19 1.64
C LEU A 23 -11.32 11.97 2.59
N LEU A 24 -11.28 13.30 2.59
CA LEU A 24 -12.24 14.13 3.32
C LEU A 24 -13.61 14.16 2.62
N PRO A 25 -14.73 14.37 3.34
CA PRO A 25 -14.85 14.51 4.81
C PRO A 25 -14.64 13.19 5.57
N VAL A 26 -14.16 13.24 6.82
CA VAL A 26 -13.81 12.02 7.57
C VAL A 26 -15.02 11.19 7.98
N GLU A 27 -16.16 11.83 8.22
CA GLU A 27 -17.37 11.23 8.78
C GLU A 27 -18.01 10.16 7.88
N GLN A 28 -17.59 10.10 6.61
CA GLN A 28 -18.00 9.05 5.68
C GLN A 28 -17.34 7.69 5.96
N TRP A 29 -16.26 7.66 6.76
CA TRP A 29 -15.46 6.46 7.02
C TRP A 29 -15.71 5.88 8.41
N LYS A 30 -15.97 4.57 8.44
CA LYS A 30 -16.07 3.76 9.66
C LYS A 30 -14.70 3.37 10.22
N GLY A 31 -13.71 3.18 9.35
CA GLY A 31 -12.39 2.71 9.72
C GLY A 31 -11.45 2.51 8.54
N ILE A 32 -10.23 2.03 8.83
CA ILE A 32 -9.20 1.70 7.86
C ILE A 32 -8.86 0.20 7.98
N ILE A 33 -8.71 -0.49 6.85
CA ILE A 33 -8.20 -1.85 6.75
C ILE A 33 -6.84 -1.80 6.05
N ALA A 34 -5.77 -2.10 6.77
CA ALA A 34 -4.43 -2.15 6.20
C ALA A 34 -4.15 -3.51 5.56
N VAL A 35 -3.69 -3.52 4.32
CA VAL A 35 -3.16 -4.72 3.67
C VAL A 35 -1.77 -5.00 4.24
N SER A 36 -1.61 -6.12 4.93
CA SER A 36 -0.34 -6.48 5.56
C SER A 36 0.62 -7.07 4.54
N ARG A 37 1.89 -6.66 4.47
CA ARG A 37 2.57 -5.70 5.38
C ARG A 37 2.71 -4.28 4.83
N GLY A 38 2.66 -4.11 3.50
CA GLY A 38 2.95 -2.84 2.82
C GLY A 38 2.05 -1.70 3.28
N GLY A 39 0.75 -1.95 3.38
CA GLY A 39 -0.26 -1.00 3.84
C GLY A 39 -0.20 -0.58 5.30
N LEU A 40 0.61 -1.23 6.16
CA LEU A 40 0.62 -0.94 7.61
C LEU A 40 1.08 0.49 7.93
N VAL A 41 2.20 0.92 7.34
CA VAL A 41 2.71 2.28 7.53
C VAL A 41 1.77 3.31 6.89
N PRO A 42 1.36 3.18 5.61
CA PRO A 42 0.37 4.08 5.01
C PRO A 42 -0.93 4.19 5.82
N ALA A 43 -1.47 3.09 6.34
CA ALA A 43 -2.65 3.08 7.19
C ALA A 43 -2.44 3.88 8.47
N SER A 44 -1.29 3.73 9.13
CA SER A 44 -0.97 4.51 10.33
C SER A 44 -0.90 6.01 10.06
N LEU A 45 -0.37 6.40 8.90
CA LEU A 45 -0.29 7.80 8.47
C LEU A 45 -1.69 8.36 8.16
N LEU A 46 -2.52 7.62 7.42
CA LEU A 46 -3.90 8.02 7.16
C LEU A 46 -4.73 8.11 8.45
N ALA A 47 -4.61 7.13 9.34
CA ALA A 47 -5.30 7.13 10.63
C ALA A 47 -4.98 8.38 11.45
N ARG A 48 -3.71 8.80 11.45
CA ARG A 48 -3.27 10.04 12.10
C ARG A 48 -3.89 11.28 11.46
N GLU A 49 -3.81 11.41 10.14
CA GLU A 49 -4.29 12.61 9.43
C GLU A 49 -5.83 12.73 9.45
N LEU A 50 -6.53 11.60 9.41
CA LEU A 50 -7.99 11.54 9.43
C LEU A 50 -8.56 11.38 10.85
N CYS A 51 -7.73 11.27 11.90
CA CYS A 51 -8.18 11.00 13.27
C CYS A 51 -9.05 9.72 13.41
N ILE A 52 -8.82 8.72 12.56
CA ILE A 52 -9.54 7.44 12.59
C ILE A 52 -8.82 6.50 13.55
N ARG A 53 -9.51 6.08 14.62
CA ARG A 53 -8.96 5.14 15.62
C ARG A 53 -9.27 3.67 15.33
N TYR A 54 -10.30 3.41 14.52
CA TYR A 54 -10.64 2.05 14.09
C TYR A 54 -9.74 1.66 12.92
N VAL A 55 -8.67 0.93 13.23
CA VAL A 55 -7.73 0.39 12.24
C VAL A 55 -7.65 -1.12 12.42
N ASP A 56 -7.96 -1.86 11.38
CA ASP A 56 -7.85 -3.31 11.33
C ASP A 56 -6.96 -3.74 10.15
N THR A 57 -6.76 -5.04 9.96
CA THR A 57 -5.84 -5.59 8.96
C THR A 57 -6.45 -6.73 8.14
N VAL A 58 -5.91 -6.91 6.94
CA VAL A 58 -6.03 -8.13 6.15
C VAL A 58 -4.64 -8.64 5.82
N CYS A 59 -4.38 -9.93 6.08
CA CYS A 59 -3.08 -10.55 5.93
C CYS A 59 -3.16 -11.60 4.83
N ILE A 60 -2.50 -11.33 3.70
CA ILE A 60 -2.46 -12.21 2.54
C ILE A 60 -1.02 -12.65 2.33
N SER A 61 -0.79 -13.96 2.21
CA SER A 61 0.50 -14.53 1.81
C SER A 61 0.37 -15.16 0.43
N SER A 62 1.28 -14.84 -0.48
CA SER A 62 1.47 -15.58 -1.74
C SER A 62 2.60 -16.59 -1.58
N TYR A 63 2.33 -17.88 -1.77
CA TYR A 63 3.38 -18.88 -1.91
C TYR A 63 3.62 -19.15 -3.40
N ASP A 64 4.88 -19.15 -3.81
CA ASP A 64 5.28 -19.63 -5.14
C ASP A 64 5.63 -21.13 -5.00
N HIS A 65 4.65 -22.01 -5.19
CA HIS A 65 4.90 -23.43 -5.47
C HIS A 65 4.59 -23.71 -6.94
N ASP A 66 5.64 -23.94 -7.72
CA ASP A 66 5.63 -24.60 -9.04
C ASP A 66 4.59 -24.13 -10.09
N ASN A 67 4.47 -22.82 -10.28
CA ASN A 67 3.74 -22.12 -11.36
C ASN A 67 2.28 -21.69 -11.06
N GLN A 68 1.76 -21.88 -9.84
CA GLN A 68 0.50 -21.25 -9.41
C GLN A 68 0.73 -20.43 -8.13
N ARG A 69 0.52 -19.12 -8.23
CA ARG A 69 0.44 -18.23 -7.07
C ARG A 69 -0.89 -18.45 -6.37
N GLU A 70 -0.93 -19.42 -5.47
CA GLU A 70 -2.07 -19.58 -4.58
C GLU A 70 -1.97 -18.53 -3.47
N MET A 71 -2.97 -17.65 -3.39
CA MET A 71 -3.03 -16.62 -2.36
C MET A 71 -3.80 -17.16 -1.16
N HIS A 72 -3.14 -17.13 0.01
CA HIS A 72 -3.74 -17.58 1.26
C HIS A 72 -4.05 -16.37 2.15
N VAL A 73 -5.31 -16.27 2.56
CA VAL A 73 -5.76 -15.28 3.53
C VAL A 73 -5.52 -15.83 4.93
N LEU A 74 -4.53 -15.29 5.63
CA LEU A 74 -4.17 -15.70 7.00
C LEU A 74 -5.10 -15.08 8.05
N LYS A 75 -5.52 -13.83 7.80
CA LYS A 75 -6.47 -13.07 8.63
C LYS A 75 -7.22 -12.09 7.74
N ARG A 76 -8.49 -11.88 7.99
CA ARG A 76 -9.31 -10.83 7.34
C ARG A 76 -10.11 -10.05 8.36
N ALA A 77 -10.34 -8.78 8.09
CA ALA A 77 -11.39 -8.02 8.74
C ALA A 77 -12.76 -8.55 8.27
N GLU A 78 -13.78 -8.33 9.09
CA GLU A 78 -15.15 -8.75 8.79
C GLU A 78 -15.86 -7.79 7.84
N GLY A 79 -16.97 -8.24 7.25
CA GLY A 79 -17.81 -7.43 6.34
C GLY A 79 -17.34 -7.42 4.89
N ASP A 80 -17.99 -6.58 4.09
CA ASP A 80 -17.79 -6.37 2.65
C ASP A 80 -17.03 -5.07 2.33
N GLY A 81 -16.51 -4.40 3.37
CA GLY A 81 -15.75 -3.15 3.26
C GLY A 81 -16.58 -1.88 3.21
N GLU A 82 -17.92 -1.93 3.33
CA GLU A 82 -18.76 -0.75 3.21
C GLU A 82 -18.41 0.35 4.24
N GLY A 83 -17.99 1.51 3.75
CA GLY A 83 -17.56 2.64 4.57
C GLY A 83 -16.14 2.49 5.13
N PHE A 84 -15.34 1.54 4.65
CA PHE A 84 -13.93 1.39 5.01
C PHE A 84 -13.01 1.85 3.88
N ILE A 85 -11.87 2.41 4.30
CA ILE A 85 -10.71 2.60 3.42
C ILE A 85 -9.86 1.34 3.52
N VAL A 86 -9.63 0.64 2.41
CA VAL A 86 -8.59 -0.40 2.34
C VAL A 86 -7.35 0.26 1.76
N ILE A 87 -6.18 0.06 2.37
CA ILE A 87 -4.94 0.68 1.90
C ILE A 87 -3.78 -0.32 1.82
N ASP A 88 -3.05 -0.25 0.71
CA ASP A 88 -1.74 -0.89 0.52
C ASP A 88 -0.69 0.16 0.10
N ASP A 89 0.60 -0.20 0.10
CA ASP A 89 1.65 0.74 -0.32
C ASP A 89 1.73 0.89 -1.84
N LEU A 90 1.68 -0.22 -2.57
CA LEU A 90 1.82 -0.29 -4.03
C LEU A 90 0.84 -1.31 -4.62
N VAL A 91 0.23 -0.96 -5.76
CA VAL A 91 -0.34 -1.96 -6.68
C VAL A 91 0.62 -2.22 -7.86
N ASP A 92 1.14 -3.45 -7.96
CA ASP A 92 2.05 -3.86 -9.04
C ASP A 92 1.32 -4.55 -10.21
N THR A 93 1.22 -5.88 -10.18
CA THR A 93 0.55 -6.67 -11.23
C THR A 93 -0.95 -6.85 -10.98
N GLY A 94 -1.43 -6.54 -9.77
CA GLY A 94 -2.84 -6.56 -9.42
C GLY A 94 -3.37 -7.83 -8.75
N GLY A 95 -2.55 -8.88 -8.56
CA GLY A 95 -3.01 -10.13 -7.91
C GLY A 95 -3.63 -9.91 -6.53
N THR A 96 -2.88 -9.26 -5.63
CA THR A 96 -3.38 -8.85 -4.30
C THR A 96 -4.62 -7.98 -4.40
N ALA A 97 -4.60 -6.99 -5.30
CA ALA A 97 -5.71 -6.06 -5.50
C ALA A 97 -7.01 -6.77 -5.89
N GLN A 98 -6.93 -7.79 -6.75
CA GLN A 98 -8.11 -8.57 -7.13
C GLN A 98 -8.72 -9.28 -5.91
N ALA A 99 -7.91 -9.96 -5.10
CA ALA A 99 -8.45 -10.61 -3.89
C ALA A 99 -9.00 -9.61 -2.88
N ILE A 100 -8.42 -8.42 -2.78
CA ILE A 100 -8.97 -7.33 -1.96
C ILE A 100 -10.33 -6.90 -2.48
N ARG A 101 -10.51 -6.76 -3.79
CA ARG A 101 -11.81 -6.43 -4.41
C ARG A 101 -12.84 -7.52 -4.21
N ASP A 102 -12.43 -8.78 -4.28
CA ASP A 102 -13.33 -9.92 -4.06
C ASP A 102 -13.78 -9.99 -2.59
N MET A 103 -12.87 -9.70 -1.64
CA MET A 103 -13.19 -9.71 -0.20
C MET A 103 -13.96 -8.48 0.27
N TYR A 104 -13.63 -7.30 -0.25
CA TYR A 104 -14.18 -6.01 0.17
C TYR A 104 -14.72 -5.21 -1.02
N PRO A 105 -15.76 -5.71 -1.70
CA PRO A 105 -16.27 -5.10 -2.93
C PRO A 105 -16.84 -3.70 -2.75
N LYS A 106 -17.17 -3.29 -1.51
CA LYS A 106 -17.69 -1.96 -1.19
C LYS A 106 -16.69 -1.05 -0.49
N ALA A 107 -15.46 -1.52 -0.24
CA ALA A 107 -14.41 -0.66 0.30
C ALA A 107 -13.89 0.31 -0.75
N ARG A 108 -13.43 1.46 -0.29
CA ARG A 108 -12.59 2.34 -1.11
C ARG A 108 -11.14 1.86 -1.00
N PHE A 109 -10.65 1.23 -2.06
CA PHE A 109 -9.31 0.66 -2.10
C PHE A 109 -8.32 1.66 -2.70
N VAL A 110 -7.32 2.06 -1.92
CA VAL A 110 -6.33 3.08 -2.31
C VAL A 110 -4.90 2.59 -2.10
N THR A 111 -3.96 3.17 -2.85
CA THR A 111 -2.52 2.93 -2.64
C THR A 111 -1.72 4.22 -2.64
N ILE A 112 -0.47 4.19 -2.18
CA ILE A 112 0.44 5.33 -2.36
C ILE A 112 0.95 5.34 -3.81
N PHE A 113 1.42 4.19 -4.28
CA PHE A 113 2.01 4.01 -5.59
C PHE A 113 1.15 3.09 -6.46
N ALA A 114 1.15 3.31 -7.77
CA ALA A 114 0.50 2.41 -8.72
C ALA A 114 1.34 2.24 -9.98
N LYS A 115 1.46 0.98 -10.42
CA LYS A 115 2.00 0.63 -11.74
C LYS A 115 0.88 0.46 -12.77
N PRO A 116 1.14 0.63 -14.08
CA PRO A 116 0.13 0.58 -15.12
C PRO A 116 -0.76 -0.68 -15.09
N ALA A 117 -0.19 -1.86 -14.86
CA ALA A 117 -0.97 -3.11 -14.86
C ALA A 117 -1.98 -3.20 -13.71
N GLY A 118 -1.60 -2.72 -12.53
CA GLY A 118 -2.42 -2.75 -11.32
C GLY A 118 -3.35 -1.55 -11.15
N ARG A 119 -3.04 -0.42 -11.79
CA ARG A 119 -3.77 0.86 -11.66
C ARG A 119 -5.29 0.76 -11.84
N PRO A 120 -5.85 -0.03 -12.80
CA PRO A 120 -7.30 -0.14 -12.95
C PRO A 120 -8.02 -0.79 -11.75
N LEU A 121 -7.30 -1.43 -10.83
CA LEU A 121 -7.87 -2.17 -9.71
C LEU A 121 -7.99 -1.34 -8.43
N VAL A 122 -7.45 -0.13 -8.38
CA VAL A 122 -7.53 0.79 -7.23
C VAL A 122 -8.49 1.96 -7.53
N ASP A 123 -9.15 2.49 -6.50
CA ASP A 123 -10.06 3.64 -6.63
C ASP A 123 -9.30 4.97 -6.66
N ASP A 124 -8.15 5.06 -5.99
CA ASP A 124 -7.29 6.25 -5.98
C ASP A 124 -5.85 5.86 -5.62
N TYR A 125 -4.90 6.67 -6.06
CA TYR A 125 -3.48 6.56 -5.72
C TYR A 125 -2.76 7.90 -5.90
N VAL A 126 -1.52 8.02 -5.42
CA VAL A 126 -0.80 9.30 -5.40
C VAL A 126 0.25 9.42 -6.51
N VAL A 127 1.05 8.38 -6.74
CA VAL A 127 2.21 8.44 -7.64
C VAL A 127 2.18 7.30 -8.65
N ASP A 128 2.24 7.64 -9.94
CA ASP A 128 2.47 6.69 -11.03
C ASP A 128 3.92 6.22 -11.03
N ILE A 129 4.12 4.91 -11.08
CA ILE A 129 5.45 4.27 -11.17
C ILE A 129 5.49 3.43 -12.46
N PRO A 130 6.53 3.53 -13.31
CA PRO A 130 6.64 2.67 -14.49
C PRO A 130 6.64 1.18 -14.12
N GLN A 131 6.07 0.34 -14.99
CA GLN A 131 5.90 -1.09 -14.70
C GLN A 131 7.22 -1.81 -14.39
N ASN A 132 8.29 -1.43 -15.09
CA ASN A 132 9.64 -2.00 -14.99
C ASN A 132 10.51 -1.33 -13.91
N THR A 133 9.99 -0.36 -13.17
CA THR A 133 10.68 0.29 -12.06
C THR A 133 10.57 -0.57 -10.81
N TRP A 134 11.69 -0.78 -10.14
CA TRP A 134 11.72 -1.38 -8.81
C TRP A 134 11.61 -0.28 -7.77
N ILE A 135 10.56 -0.34 -6.94
CA ILE A 135 10.42 0.56 -5.80
C ILE A 135 11.14 -0.03 -4.60
N GLU A 136 11.94 0.78 -3.92
CA GLU A 136 12.54 0.40 -2.64
C GLU A 136 11.92 1.28 -1.54
N GLN A 137 11.16 0.64 -0.66
CA GLN A 137 10.38 1.33 0.36
C GLN A 137 11.24 1.67 1.59
N PRO A 138 10.83 2.65 2.43
CA PRO A 138 11.63 3.11 3.55
C PRO A 138 11.98 2.04 4.59
N TRP A 139 11.09 1.04 4.77
CA TRP A 139 11.28 -0.04 5.74
C TRP A 139 12.23 -1.15 5.27
N ASP A 140 12.58 -1.17 3.98
CA ASP A 140 13.57 -2.10 3.43
C ASP A 140 15.00 -1.51 3.47
N MET A 141 15.15 -0.29 3.98
CA MET A 141 16.40 0.48 4.00
C MET A 141 16.80 0.91 5.41
N GLY A 142 18.07 1.29 5.56
CA GLY A 142 18.61 1.88 6.78
C GLY A 142 19.77 2.82 6.50
N VAL A 143 20.05 3.72 7.44
CA VAL A 143 21.22 4.61 7.35
C VAL A 143 22.47 3.79 7.67
N VAL A 144 23.36 3.67 6.68
CA VAL A 144 24.60 2.92 6.79
C VAL A 144 25.78 3.78 6.35
N TYR A 145 26.98 3.40 6.80
CA TYR A 145 28.21 4.01 6.29
C TYR A 145 28.35 3.74 4.79
N ILE A 146 28.58 4.79 4.01
CA ILE A 146 28.92 4.69 2.59
C ILE A 146 30.41 5.06 2.46
N PRO A 147 31.26 4.15 1.97
CA PRO A 147 32.69 4.41 1.85
C PRO A 147 32.97 5.55 0.85
N PRO A 148 34.02 6.35 1.08
CA PRO A 148 34.47 7.32 0.09
C PRO A 148 34.94 6.61 -1.18
N ILE A 149 34.83 7.30 -2.32
CA ILE A 149 35.26 6.79 -3.63
C ILE A 149 36.77 6.49 -3.61
N VAL A 150 37.55 7.34 -2.94
CA VAL A 150 38.99 7.15 -2.75
C VAL A 150 39.22 6.64 -1.34
N LYS A 151 39.89 5.49 -1.23
CA LYS A 151 40.33 4.94 0.05
C LYS A 151 41.60 5.69 0.48
N GLY A 152 41.59 6.26 1.68
CA GLY A 152 42.80 6.71 2.37
C GLY A 152 43.59 5.55 2.94
#